data_AF-A0A380WNZ3-F1
#
_entry.id   AF-A0A380WNZ3-F1
#
_cell.length_a   1.000
_cell.length_b   1.000
_cell.length_c   1.000
_cell.angle_alpha   90.00
_cell.angle_beta   90.00
_cell.angle_gamma   90.00
#
_symmetry.space_group_name_H-M   'P 1'
#
loop_
_entity.id
_entity.type
_entity.pdbx_description
1 polymer ?
#
loop_
_entity_poly.entity_id
_entity_poly.type
_entity_poly.pdbx_seq_one_letter_code
_entity_poly.pdbx_strand_id
1 'polypeptide(L)'
;MFVITFYSYKGGVGRTMSLVNVASELSQRGRKVLVIDFDLEAPGIPSFRQFTASESRVGIVDYVSQYIETSAAPDVRDFIVEAQLDTQTETLPIWVLPAGRRDQHYGTKLSSIDWQDLYQTRSGYLLFEDLKQQIANDTRAFDYVLIDSRTGHTDVGGICTRQLADAITFMFFPNKQNISGLKTIVDEIRSDAHVNVKRTKMFFCPSNVPDLDDEEGILRSMLDEASRELGYDEPAATIRHYNSMSLVDQKVFVIDRPKTKLAAEYRHLTEELMSSNVDDRDGAILYLQKVISGFRGRAKKGPKGATARSLPLDEITAELERINSKHRHDGEICWLMAALYNHLGDFANEMEALGGAINAGFDVQKAHLKRAFILLSMSRHEEAKTDLLNVLRSVDTTPTDLRSAIEALKSLDSDWVSLIEESPLLKHLAPEDVSIISGALQFDAKAVPLASRLLERAYGEIDNSAGTHGQLRSNLVLSLISSGQFQKAMDIICSNRAQVLSIEDIPDIFNYAMAEWGHTNIPPEDLFEHALELAEVPSDVDANFYQCLALASAVIGDTNRALDFLNTARDKTQQGVIFSCWTYLSRRRTAMLSDLDAMEAAFKSGTIVPPVISRDARAYTSH
;
A
#
# COMPACT_ATOMS: atom_id res chain seq x y z
N MET A 1 14.43 23.43 -4.16
CA MET A 1 15.80 23.10 -3.76
C MET A 1 15.81 22.54 -2.35
N PHE A 2 16.35 21.32 -2.19
CA PHE A 2 16.54 20.63 -0.91
C PHE A 2 18.01 20.25 -0.75
N VAL A 3 18.65 20.66 0.35
CA VAL A 3 20.10 20.54 0.57
C VAL A 3 20.41 19.38 1.50
N ILE A 4 21.22 18.42 1.03
CA ILE A 4 21.66 17.26 1.80
C ILE A 4 23.18 17.30 1.96
N THR A 5 23.64 17.35 3.20
CA THR A 5 25.08 17.31 3.51
C THR A 5 25.50 15.89 3.86
N PHE A 6 26.50 15.38 3.15
CA PHE A 6 27.19 14.15 3.48
C PHE A 6 28.36 14.49 4.41
N TYR A 7 28.33 13.95 5.62
CA TYR A 7 29.33 14.23 6.65
C TYR A 7 29.94 12.93 7.17
N SER A 8 31.23 12.97 7.53
CA SER A 8 31.87 11.91 8.30
C SER A 8 32.89 12.47 9.28
N TYR A 9 33.01 11.85 10.45
CA TYR A 9 34.03 12.26 11.43
C TYR A 9 35.45 11.93 10.93
N LYS A 10 35.62 10.78 10.28
CA LYS A 10 36.89 10.33 9.68
C LYS A 10 36.79 10.14 8.17
N GLY A 11 37.95 10.23 7.52
CA GLY A 11 38.12 9.86 6.10
C GLY A 11 38.09 8.36 5.89
N GLY A 12 37.96 7.94 4.63
CA GLY A 12 38.02 6.51 4.24
C GLY A 12 36.75 5.70 4.50
N VAL A 13 35.63 6.35 4.86
CA VAL A 13 34.33 5.67 5.08
C VAL A 13 33.45 5.63 3.83
N GLY A 14 33.91 6.18 2.69
CA GLY A 14 33.16 6.16 1.43
C GLY A 14 32.15 7.30 1.25
N ARG A 15 32.29 8.42 1.99
CA ARG A 15 31.38 9.58 1.93
C ARG A 15 31.17 10.13 0.52
N THR A 16 32.24 10.52 -0.18
CA THR A 16 32.19 11.01 -1.58
C THR A 16 31.60 9.96 -2.52
N MET A 17 31.95 8.68 -2.36
CA MET A 17 31.41 7.58 -3.17
C MET A 17 29.89 7.45 -2.99
N SER A 18 29.38 7.52 -1.75
CA SER A 18 27.95 7.53 -1.50
C SER A 18 27.27 8.75 -2.13
N LEU A 19 27.87 9.93 -1.97
CA LEU A 19 27.33 11.16 -2.54
C LEU A 19 27.17 11.08 -4.06
N VAL A 20 28.20 10.66 -4.80
CA VAL A 20 28.12 10.62 -6.28
C VAL A 20 27.12 9.58 -6.78
N ASN A 21 26.97 8.46 -6.06
CA ASN A 21 25.97 7.44 -6.39
C ASN A 21 24.55 7.95 -6.11
N VAL A 22 24.31 8.62 -4.98
CA VAL A 22 23.02 9.25 -4.67
C VAL A 22 22.70 10.35 -5.68
N ALA A 23 23.68 11.19 -6.04
CA ALA A 23 23.51 12.23 -7.06
C ALA A 23 23.07 11.66 -8.41
N SER A 24 23.71 10.56 -8.80
CA SER A 24 23.46 9.88 -10.07
C SER A 24 22.11 9.13 -10.07
N GLU A 25 21.71 8.54 -8.95
CA GLU A 25 20.38 7.93 -8.79
C GLU A 25 19.27 8.98 -8.82
N LEU A 26 19.42 10.10 -8.11
CA LEU A 26 18.46 11.22 -8.17
C LEU A 26 18.32 11.76 -9.59
N SER A 27 19.44 11.92 -10.32
CA SER A 27 19.42 12.37 -11.72
C SER A 27 18.71 11.39 -12.64
N GLN A 28 18.94 10.08 -12.48
CA GLN A 28 18.21 9.03 -13.22
C GLN A 28 16.71 9.02 -12.92
N ARG A 29 16.30 9.47 -11.74
CA ARG A 29 14.89 9.69 -11.39
C ARG A 29 14.34 11.01 -11.92
N GLY A 30 15.09 11.75 -12.75
CA GLY A 30 14.65 12.97 -13.41
C GLY A 30 14.84 14.26 -12.60
N ARG A 31 15.59 14.22 -11.49
CA ARG A 31 15.84 15.41 -10.65
C ARG A 31 17.05 16.17 -11.17
N LYS A 32 17.01 17.50 -11.06
CA LYS A 32 18.16 18.35 -11.32
C LYS A 32 19.02 18.47 -10.08
N VAL A 33 20.22 17.90 -10.14
CA VAL A 33 21.12 17.76 -8.99
C VAL A 33 22.35 18.65 -9.15
N LEU A 34 22.60 19.49 -8.14
CA LEU A 34 23.87 20.20 -7.97
C LEU A 34 24.70 19.50 -6.89
N VAL A 35 25.91 19.11 -7.23
CA VAL A 35 26.90 18.56 -6.30
C VAL A 35 27.89 19.66 -5.91
N ILE A 36 28.15 19.86 -4.62
CA ILE A 36 29.12 20.83 -4.13
C ILE A 36 30.25 20.11 -3.40
N ASP A 37 31.48 20.27 -3.89
CA ASP A 37 32.67 19.74 -3.24
C ASP A 37 33.17 20.75 -2.18
N PHE A 38 32.77 20.54 -0.93
CA PHE A 38 33.24 21.31 0.23
C PHE A 38 34.41 20.62 0.95
N ASP A 39 34.95 19.52 0.42
CA ASP A 39 36.18 18.92 0.92
C ASP A 39 37.39 19.66 0.31
N LEU A 40 37.63 20.86 0.83
CA LEU A 40 38.60 21.79 0.25
C LEU A 40 40.05 21.30 0.35
N GLU A 41 40.37 20.46 1.34
CA GLU A 41 41.75 19.96 1.54
C GLU A 41 42.08 18.77 0.63
N ALA A 42 41.09 17.92 0.34
CA ALA A 42 41.28 16.72 -0.46
C ALA A 42 40.07 16.46 -1.39
N PRO A 43 39.79 17.36 -2.36
CA PRO A 43 38.61 17.28 -3.22
C PRO A 43 38.67 16.03 -4.11
N GLY A 44 37.59 15.24 -4.05
CA GLY A 44 37.49 13.93 -4.69
C GLY A 44 36.58 13.88 -5.90
N ILE A 45 35.68 14.84 -6.08
CA ILE A 45 34.59 14.73 -7.06
C ILE A 45 35.09 14.66 -8.52
N PRO A 46 36.06 15.49 -8.97
CA PRO A 46 36.53 15.45 -10.36
C PRO A 46 37.21 14.13 -10.77
N SER A 47 37.59 13.28 -9.80
CA SER A 47 38.26 12.01 -10.09
C SER A 47 37.32 10.93 -10.65
N PHE A 48 36.01 11.09 -10.46
CA PHE A 48 35.00 10.24 -11.08
C PHE A 48 34.79 10.63 -12.55
N ARG A 49 34.80 9.64 -13.47
CA ARG A 49 34.71 9.85 -14.93
C ARG A 49 33.60 10.84 -15.32
N GLN A 50 32.42 10.66 -14.73
CA GLN A 50 31.20 11.43 -15.01
C GLN A 50 31.30 12.91 -14.57
N PHE A 51 32.25 13.24 -13.69
CA PHE A 51 32.42 14.56 -13.09
C PHE A 51 33.71 15.27 -13.52
N THR A 52 34.49 14.67 -14.43
CA THR A 52 35.77 15.20 -14.93
C THR A 52 35.68 16.59 -15.57
N ALA A 53 34.50 16.99 -16.07
CA ALA A 53 34.27 18.35 -16.59
C ALA A 53 34.53 19.45 -15.54
N SER A 54 34.47 19.10 -14.26
CA SER A 54 34.76 20.00 -13.13
C SER A 54 36.23 20.11 -12.76
N GLU A 55 37.10 19.33 -13.41
CA GLU A 55 38.55 19.40 -13.19
C GLU A 55 39.10 20.79 -13.55
N SER A 56 39.93 21.34 -12.66
CA SER A 56 40.58 22.65 -12.82
C SER A 56 39.63 23.84 -13.05
N ARG A 57 38.34 23.69 -12.74
CA ARG A 57 37.36 24.80 -12.75
C ARG A 57 37.42 25.60 -11.46
N VAL A 58 36.98 26.86 -11.51
CA VAL A 58 36.84 27.69 -10.31
C VAL A 58 35.71 27.15 -9.44
N GLY A 59 35.80 27.34 -8.12
CA GLY A 59 34.92 26.69 -7.17
C GLY A 59 34.77 27.43 -5.84
N ILE A 60 34.41 26.73 -4.76
CA ILE A 60 34.15 27.32 -3.44
C ILE A 60 35.31 28.19 -2.94
N VAL A 61 36.55 27.71 -3.05
CA VAL A 61 37.75 28.48 -2.65
C VAL A 61 37.83 29.78 -3.45
N ASP A 62 37.63 29.72 -4.76
CA ASP A 62 37.69 30.91 -5.63
C ASP A 62 36.54 31.89 -5.34
N TYR A 63 35.33 31.36 -5.08
CA TYR A 63 34.14 32.14 -4.73
C TYR A 63 34.37 32.93 -3.43
N VAL A 64 34.88 32.25 -2.39
CA VAL A 64 35.17 32.89 -1.09
C VAL A 64 36.35 33.86 -1.21
N SER A 65 37.42 33.50 -1.93
CA SER A 65 38.54 34.42 -2.16
C SER A 65 38.09 35.70 -2.87
N GLN A 66 37.26 35.59 -3.92
CA GLN A 66 36.74 36.76 -4.64
C GLN A 66 35.86 37.63 -3.73
N TYR A 67 35.05 37.03 -2.86
CA TYR A 67 34.29 37.80 -1.87
C TYR A 67 35.20 38.54 -0.89
N ILE A 68 36.25 37.89 -0.37
CA ILE A 68 37.21 38.51 0.55
C ILE A 68 37.92 39.71 -0.11
N GLU A 69 38.29 39.57 -1.39
CA GLU A 69 38.97 40.61 -2.17
C GLU A 69 38.05 41.79 -2.51
N THR A 70 36.81 41.52 -2.88
CA THR A 70 35.89 42.54 -3.45
C THR A 70 34.85 43.06 -2.46
N SER A 71 34.64 42.36 -1.34
CA SER A 71 33.53 42.58 -0.40
C SER A 71 32.14 42.54 -1.04
N ALA A 72 32.02 41.87 -2.19
CA ALA A 72 30.76 41.68 -2.92
C ALA A 72 30.60 40.19 -3.25
N ALA A 73 29.42 39.63 -3.00
CA ALA A 73 29.13 38.23 -3.31
C ALA A 73 29.23 38.02 -4.83
N PRO A 74 30.09 37.11 -5.31
CA PRO A 74 30.15 36.77 -6.73
C PRO A 74 28.85 36.11 -7.20
N ASP A 75 28.64 36.06 -8.52
CA ASP A 75 27.56 35.27 -9.10
C ASP A 75 27.94 33.78 -9.06
N VAL A 76 27.22 32.97 -8.28
CA VAL A 76 27.51 31.53 -8.12
C VAL A 76 27.46 30.78 -9.45
N ARG A 77 26.70 31.27 -10.43
CA ARG A 77 26.52 30.61 -11.73
C ARG A 77 27.85 30.43 -12.46
N ASP A 78 28.77 31.38 -12.28
CA ASP A 78 30.10 31.38 -12.90
C ASP A 78 31.01 30.26 -12.34
N PHE A 79 30.64 29.68 -11.20
CA PHE A 79 31.38 28.63 -10.52
C PHE A 79 30.73 27.25 -10.68
N ILE A 80 29.52 27.17 -11.23
CA ILE A 80 28.81 25.90 -11.44
C ILE A 80 29.05 25.41 -12.87
N VAL A 81 29.63 24.23 -12.99
CA VAL A 81 29.90 23.56 -14.25
C VAL A 81 28.91 22.42 -14.48
N GLU A 82 28.47 22.27 -15.72
CA GLU A 82 27.68 21.12 -16.16
C GLU A 82 28.60 19.96 -16.52
N ALA A 83 28.29 18.79 -15.99
CA ALA A 83 28.89 17.51 -16.29
C ALA A 83 27.81 16.56 -16.88
N GLN A 84 28.26 15.42 -17.40
CA GLN A 84 27.41 14.51 -18.18
C GLN A 84 27.42 13.12 -17.53
N LEU A 85 26.22 12.63 -17.22
CA LEU A 85 25.99 11.31 -16.65
C LEU A 85 25.54 10.37 -17.77
N ASP A 86 26.49 9.60 -18.32
CA ASP A 86 26.18 8.58 -19.33
C ASP A 86 25.52 7.37 -18.67
N THR A 87 24.19 7.25 -18.81
CA THR A 87 23.44 6.05 -18.40
C THR A 87 23.47 4.98 -19.52
N GLN A 88 22.80 3.84 -19.31
CA GLN A 88 22.68 2.82 -20.36
C GLN A 88 21.77 3.24 -21.52
N THR A 89 20.86 4.19 -21.29
CA THR A 89 19.77 4.54 -22.22
C THR A 89 19.88 5.97 -22.75
N GLU A 90 20.47 6.87 -21.98
CA GLU A 90 20.55 8.30 -22.28
C GLU A 90 21.71 8.99 -21.54
N THR A 91 22.07 10.20 -21.94
CA THR A 91 23.00 11.04 -21.20
C THR A 91 22.22 12.13 -20.47
N LEU A 92 22.37 12.19 -19.14
CA LEU A 92 21.67 13.13 -18.27
C LEU A 92 22.60 14.25 -17.81
N PRO A 93 22.13 15.50 -17.70
CA PRO A 93 22.93 16.58 -17.12
C PRO A 93 23.02 16.43 -15.60
N ILE A 94 24.19 16.72 -15.06
CA ILE A 94 24.43 16.86 -13.62
C ILE A 94 25.37 18.03 -13.38
N TRP A 95 25.16 18.83 -12.35
CA TRP A 95 25.93 20.06 -12.14
C TRP A 95 26.85 19.94 -10.93
N VAL A 96 28.00 20.61 -11.01
CA VAL A 96 29.03 20.57 -9.98
C VAL A 96 29.49 21.98 -9.65
N LEU A 97 29.57 22.30 -8.38
CA LEU A 97 30.34 23.42 -7.84
C LEU A 97 31.59 22.82 -7.18
N PRO A 98 32.74 22.79 -7.88
CA PRO A 98 33.94 22.12 -7.37
C PRO A 98 34.55 22.89 -6.18
N ALA A 99 35.53 22.28 -5.51
CA ALA A 99 36.22 22.93 -4.39
C ALA A 99 37.02 24.16 -4.85
N GLY A 100 37.60 24.11 -6.06
CA GLY A 100 38.29 25.24 -6.67
C GLY A 100 39.28 24.81 -7.74
N ARG A 101 39.91 25.81 -8.36
CA ARG A 101 40.89 25.58 -9.42
C ARG A 101 42.15 24.92 -8.85
N ARG A 102 42.33 23.62 -9.11
CA ARG A 102 43.45 22.79 -8.63
C ARG A 102 44.78 23.07 -9.36
N ASP A 103 45.17 24.33 -9.45
CA ASP A 103 46.49 24.73 -9.94
C ASP A 103 47.51 24.86 -8.79
N GLN A 104 48.73 25.31 -9.11
CA GLN A 104 49.82 25.47 -8.12
C GLN A 104 49.49 26.49 -7.02
N HIS A 105 48.50 27.36 -7.21
CA HIS A 105 48.11 28.42 -6.26
C HIS A 105 46.95 28.00 -5.35
N TYR A 106 46.29 26.87 -5.62
CA TYR A 106 45.13 26.39 -4.85
C TYR A 106 45.42 26.31 -3.35
N GLY A 107 46.54 25.67 -2.98
CA GLY A 107 46.93 25.51 -1.58
C GLY A 107 47.15 26.84 -0.87
N THR A 108 47.79 27.80 -1.55
CA THR A 108 48.02 29.15 -1.01
C THR A 108 46.69 29.88 -0.81
N LYS A 109 45.78 29.86 -1.80
CA LYS A 109 44.45 30.47 -1.67
C LYS A 109 43.67 29.87 -0.50
N LEU A 110 43.60 28.54 -0.41
CA LEU A 110 42.90 27.87 0.69
C LEU A 110 43.47 28.25 2.06
N SER A 111 44.80 28.23 2.21
CA SER A 111 45.46 28.59 3.47
C SER A 111 45.27 30.06 3.88
N SER A 112 44.94 30.93 2.93
CA SER A 112 44.69 32.35 3.19
C SER A 112 43.27 32.65 3.66
N ILE A 113 42.35 31.69 3.55
CA ILE A 113 40.97 31.86 4.01
C ILE A 113 40.92 31.57 5.50
N ASP A 114 40.81 32.65 6.30
CA ASP A 114 40.45 32.56 7.71
C ASP A 114 38.92 32.51 7.84
N TRP A 115 38.39 31.30 8.08
CA TRP A 115 36.95 31.06 8.21
C TRP A 115 36.34 31.75 9.43
N GLN A 116 37.13 31.90 10.50
CA GLN A 116 36.68 32.57 11.71
C GLN A 116 36.56 34.07 11.47
N ASP A 117 37.57 34.70 10.87
CA ASP A 117 37.51 36.11 10.46
C ASP A 117 36.37 36.35 9.47
N LEU A 118 36.20 35.47 8.48
CA LEU A 118 35.13 35.57 7.49
C LEU A 118 33.75 35.69 8.16
N TYR A 119 33.45 34.82 9.14
CA TYR A 119 32.17 34.82 9.84
C TYR A 119 32.02 35.95 10.86
N GLN A 120 33.09 36.28 11.58
CA GLN A 120 33.02 37.26 12.68
C GLN A 120 33.10 38.71 12.21
N THR A 121 33.87 38.99 11.15
CA THR A 121 34.20 40.37 10.76
C THR A 121 33.80 40.72 9.33
N ARG A 122 33.60 39.73 8.44
CA ARG A 122 33.32 39.96 7.00
C ARG A 122 31.93 39.49 6.55
N SER A 123 30.99 39.33 7.48
CA SER A 123 29.61 38.93 7.15
C SER A 123 29.49 37.60 6.42
N GLY A 124 30.39 36.64 6.70
CA GLY A 124 30.42 35.32 6.07
C GLY A 124 29.11 34.55 6.14
N TYR A 125 28.33 34.70 7.22
CA TYR A 125 26.99 34.13 7.31
C TYR A 125 26.09 34.59 6.16
N LEU A 126 26.07 35.90 5.87
CA LEU A 126 25.27 36.48 4.78
C LEU A 126 25.78 36.05 3.41
N LEU A 127 27.09 35.87 3.22
CA LEU A 127 27.66 35.33 1.98
C LEU A 127 27.07 33.95 1.64
N PHE A 128 26.96 33.06 2.63
CA PHE A 128 26.44 31.70 2.41
C PHE A 128 24.91 31.64 2.34
N GLU A 129 24.20 32.55 3.01
CA GLU A 129 22.75 32.70 2.78
C GLU A 129 22.47 33.24 1.37
N ASP A 130 23.27 34.20 0.90
CA ASP A 130 23.18 34.72 -0.47
C ASP A 130 23.54 33.62 -1.49
N LEU A 131 24.60 32.84 -1.25
CA LEU A 131 24.90 31.64 -2.05
C LEU A 131 23.69 30.69 -2.14
N LYS A 132 23.04 30.37 -1.02
CA LYS A 132 21.86 29.50 -0.98
C LYS A 132 20.70 30.11 -1.79
N GLN A 133 20.47 31.41 -1.68
CA GLN A 133 19.43 32.11 -2.44
C GLN A 133 19.75 32.16 -3.94
N GLN A 134 20.99 32.42 -4.33
CA GLN A 134 21.40 32.42 -5.73
C GLN A 134 21.20 31.05 -6.38
N ILE A 135 21.57 29.95 -5.69
CA ILE A 135 21.33 28.59 -6.18
C ILE A 135 19.82 28.28 -6.25
N ALA A 136 19.04 28.68 -5.25
CA ALA A 136 17.60 28.45 -5.24
C ALA A 136 16.86 29.20 -6.37
N ASN A 137 17.35 30.38 -6.74
CA ASN A 137 16.80 31.22 -7.82
C ASN A 137 17.44 30.98 -9.19
N ASP A 138 18.35 30.00 -9.28
CA ASP A 138 19.02 29.67 -10.54
C ASP A 138 18.01 29.20 -11.59
N THR A 139 18.15 29.68 -12.82
CA THR A 139 17.30 29.29 -13.96
C THR A 139 17.29 27.79 -14.26
N ARG A 140 18.33 27.06 -13.83
CA ARG A 140 18.38 25.60 -13.92
C ARG A 140 17.35 24.95 -13.01
N ALA A 141 16.92 25.60 -11.92
CA ALA A 141 15.95 25.13 -10.94
C ALA A 141 16.35 23.77 -10.32
N PHE A 142 17.37 23.79 -9.46
CA PHE A 142 17.87 22.58 -8.80
C PHE A 142 16.86 22.04 -7.78
N ASP A 143 16.52 20.75 -7.93
CA ASP A 143 15.66 20.04 -7.01
C ASP A 143 16.44 19.68 -5.74
N TYR A 144 17.66 19.13 -5.93
CA TYR A 144 18.55 18.69 -4.87
C TYR A 144 19.93 19.32 -4.97
N VAL A 145 20.49 19.69 -3.81
CA VAL A 145 21.90 20.10 -3.66
C VAL A 145 22.57 19.13 -2.71
N LEU A 146 23.64 18.46 -3.15
CA LEU A 146 24.38 17.50 -2.33
C LEU A 146 25.75 18.06 -2.00
N ILE A 147 26.07 18.16 -0.70
CA ILE A 147 27.33 18.74 -0.22
C ILE A 147 28.25 17.63 0.27
N ASP A 148 29.44 17.51 -0.32
CA ASP A 148 30.53 16.68 0.21
C ASP A 148 31.30 17.51 1.25
N SER A 149 31.00 17.35 2.54
CA SER A 149 31.62 18.18 3.58
C SER A 149 33.06 17.75 3.88
N ARG A 150 33.85 18.59 4.56
CA ARG A 150 35.12 18.11 5.14
C ARG A 150 34.91 17.13 6.31
N THR A 151 35.91 16.28 6.59
CA THR A 151 35.90 15.38 7.76
C THR A 151 36.30 16.11 9.05
N GLY A 152 35.72 15.71 10.18
CA GLY A 152 36.17 16.13 11.52
C GLY A 152 35.62 17.47 12.01
N HIS A 153 36.10 17.94 13.18
CA HIS A 153 35.68 19.20 13.80
C HIS A 153 36.34 20.40 13.08
N THR A 154 35.74 20.85 11.98
CA THR A 154 36.22 22.02 11.22
C THR A 154 35.15 23.11 11.18
N ASP A 155 35.58 24.38 11.16
CA ASP A 155 34.67 25.53 11.04
C ASP A 155 33.82 25.43 9.75
N VAL A 156 34.43 24.95 8.67
CA VAL A 156 33.78 24.66 7.38
C VAL A 156 32.70 23.58 7.50
N GLY A 157 32.93 22.55 8.32
CA GLY A 157 31.94 21.51 8.61
C GLY A 157 30.69 22.07 9.29
N GLY A 158 30.84 23.10 10.13
CA GLY A 158 29.72 23.83 10.75
C GLY A 158 28.81 24.51 9.71
N ILE A 159 29.39 25.12 8.67
CA ILE A 159 28.64 25.76 7.57
C ILE A 159 27.78 24.72 6.85
N CYS A 160 28.39 23.60 6.47
CA CYS A 160 27.72 22.55 5.71
C CYS A 160 26.61 21.85 6.51
N THR A 161 26.79 21.66 7.82
CA THR A 161 25.87 20.87 8.65
C THR A 161 24.79 21.69 9.34
N ARG A 162 25.07 22.94 9.75
CA ARG A 162 24.13 23.76 10.53
C ARG A 162 23.46 24.86 9.72
N GLN A 163 24.19 25.48 8.80
CA GLN A 163 23.67 26.61 8.02
C GLN A 163 22.97 26.14 6.74
N LEU A 164 23.67 25.37 5.90
CA LEU A 164 23.18 25.07 4.55
C LEU A 164 22.15 23.94 4.49
N ALA A 165 22.36 22.88 5.28
CA ALA A 165 21.63 21.61 5.20
C ALA A 165 20.16 21.69 5.64
N ASP A 166 19.30 21.12 4.80
CA ASP A 166 17.93 20.73 5.17
C ASP A 166 17.93 19.28 5.71
N ALA A 167 18.88 18.45 5.28
CA ALA A 167 19.18 17.15 5.87
C ALA A 167 20.70 16.85 5.93
N ILE A 168 21.11 16.00 6.86
CA ILE A 168 22.49 15.56 7.04
C ILE A 168 22.51 14.04 7.02
N THR A 169 23.38 13.44 6.21
CA THR A 169 23.68 12.01 6.28
C THR A 169 25.06 11.79 6.87
N PHE A 170 25.09 11.13 8.04
CA PHE A 170 26.30 10.80 8.77
C PHE A 170 26.83 9.45 8.32
N MET A 171 27.90 9.49 7.54
CA MET A 171 28.64 8.32 7.06
C MET A 171 29.71 7.94 8.08
N PHE A 172 29.69 6.72 8.59
CA PHE A 172 30.70 6.27 9.55
C PHE A 172 30.99 4.78 9.47
N PHE A 173 32.21 4.38 9.80
CA PHE A 173 32.52 2.98 10.09
C PHE A 173 32.15 2.69 11.55
N PRO A 174 31.41 1.61 11.88
CA PRO A 174 30.86 1.38 13.22
C PRO A 174 31.96 0.92 14.19
N ASN A 175 32.85 1.83 14.61
CA ASN A 175 33.82 1.59 15.65
C ASN A 175 33.78 2.68 16.74
N LYS A 176 34.26 2.34 17.94
CA LYS A 176 34.20 3.24 19.12
C LYS A 176 34.73 4.65 18.85
N GLN A 177 35.81 4.76 18.08
CA GLN A 177 36.39 6.07 17.79
C GLN A 177 35.51 6.92 16.86
N ASN A 178 34.92 6.33 15.82
CA ASN A 178 34.00 7.05 14.94
C ASN A 178 32.70 7.39 15.69
N ILE A 179 32.16 6.46 16.48
CA ILE A 179 30.93 6.66 17.23
C ILE A 179 31.12 7.79 18.24
N SER A 180 32.16 7.72 19.08
CA SER A 180 32.43 8.75 20.09
C SER A 180 32.72 10.12 19.48
N GLY A 181 33.51 10.19 18.40
CA GLY A 181 33.79 11.46 17.71
C GLY A 181 32.54 12.05 17.03
N LEU A 182 31.71 11.19 16.44
CA LEU A 182 30.47 11.61 15.82
C LEU A 182 29.43 12.06 16.85
N LYS A 183 29.39 11.43 18.02
CA LYS A 183 28.48 11.78 19.12
C LYS A 183 28.60 13.26 19.49
N THR A 184 29.81 13.76 19.67
CA THR A 184 30.05 15.17 20.01
C THR A 184 29.44 16.11 18.98
N ILE A 185 29.65 15.83 17.69
CA ILE A 185 29.10 16.62 16.57
C ILE A 185 27.57 16.54 16.54
N VAL A 186 27.01 15.35 16.71
CA VAL A 186 25.55 15.15 16.70
C VAL A 186 24.89 15.91 17.85
N ASP A 187 25.47 15.87 19.05
CA ASP A 187 24.98 16.62 20.21
C ASP A 187 25.06 18.14 19.99
N GLU A 188 26.16 18.63 19.39
CA GLU A 188 26.30 20.04 19.01
C GLU A 188 25.24 20.47 17.99
N ILE A 189 25.01 19.67 16.94
CA ILE A 189 24.01 19.99 15.91
C ILE A 189 22.59 19.96 16.51
N ARG A 190 22.28 18.99 17.38
CA ARG A 190 20.97 18.90 18.06
C ARG A 190 20.70 20.05 19.04
N SER A 191 21.74 20.60 19.64
CA SER A 191 21.62 21.74 20.56
C SER A 191 21.57 23.10 19.85
N ASP A 192 21.83 23.15 18.54
CA ASP A 192 21.78 24.38 17.76
C ASP A 192 20.33 24.83 17.48
N ALA A 193 20.02 26.08 17.80
CA ALA A 193 18.69 26.63 17.61
C ALA A 193 18.28 26.72 16.13
N HIS A 194 19.21 27.01 15.21
CA HIS A 194 18.90 27.14 13.78
C HIS A 194 18.51 25.80 13.17
N VAL A 195 19.22 24.73 13.57
CA VAL A 195 18.93 23.35 13.15
C VAL A 195 17.54 22.93 13.63
N ASN A 196 17.22 23.24 14.89
CA ASN A 196 15.91 22.93 15.48
C ASN A 196 14.77 23.71 14.79
N VAL A 197 14.97 24.99 14.48
CA VAL A 197 13.99 25.81 13.76
C VAL A 197 13.78 25.31 12.34
N LYS A 198 14.86 24.96 11.61
CA LYS A 198 14.81 24.38 10.27
C LYS A 198 14.29 22.93 10.26
N ARG A 199 14.22 22.28 11.43
CA ARG A 199 13.91 20.85 11.59
C ARG A 199 14.82 19.97 10.72
N THR A 200 16.12 20.29 10.67
CA THR A 200 17.11 19.58 9.84
C THR A 200 17.09 18.10 10.16
N LYS A 201 16.87 17.26 9.15
CA LYS A 201 16.75 15.81 9.34
C LYS A 201 18.14 15.16 9.43
N MET A 202 18.28 14.17 10.30
CA MET A 202 19.56 13.48 10.55
C MET A 202 19.42 12.00 10.19
N PHE A 203 20.27 11.54 9.28
CA PHE A 203 20.35 10.17 8.84
C PHE A 203 21.68 9.55 9.26
N PHE A 204 21.66 8.32 9.75
CA PHE A 204 22.84 7.60 10.20
C PHE A 204 23.11 6.43 9.28
N CYS A 205 24.28 6.41 8.65
CA CYS A 205 24.64 5.45 7.63
C CYS A 205 25.98 4.78 7.97
N PRO A 206 25.94 3.63 8.68
CA PRO A 206 27.08 2.74 8.77
C PRO A 206 27.56 2.41 7.36
N SER A 207 28.84 2.62 7.11
CA SER A 207 29.42 2.55 5.77
C SER A 207 30.78 1.88 5.79
N ASN A 208 31.12 1.28 4.65
CA ASN A 208 32.27 0.40 4.52
C ASN A 208 32.21 -0.76 5.53
N VAL A 209 31.00 -1.22 5.85
CA VAL A 209 30.75 -2.25 6.88
C VAL A 209 31.14 -3.63 6.33
N PRO A 210 31.89 -4.47 7.07
CA PRO A 210 32.25 -5.80 6.60
C PRO A 210 31.01 -6.64 6.24
N ASP A 211 31.01 -7.27 5.07
CA ASP A 211 29.99 -8.26 4.65
C ASP A 211 30.52 -9.67 4.97
N LEU A 212 30.58 -10.00 6.27
CA LEU A 212 31.09 -11.26 6.82
C LEU A 212 30.11 -11.84 7.84
N ASP A 213 30.26 -13.13 8.16
CA ASP A 213 29.50 -13.76 9.23
C ASP A 213 29.85 -13.14 10.59
N ASP A 214 28.83 -12.73 11.35
CA ASP A 214 28.95 -12.09 12.66
C ASP A 214 28.63 -13.07 13.79
N GLU A 215 29.29 -14.23 13.81
CA GLU A 215 29.01 -15.33 14.77
C GLU A 215 29.12 -14.89 16.23
N GLU A 216 30.06 -13.99 16.51
CA GLU A 216 30.30 -13.44 17.85
C GLU A 216 29.44 -12.19 18.15
N GLY A 217 28.61 -11.73 17.20
CA GLY A 217 27.76 -10.55 17.36
C GLY A 217 28.53 -9.24 17.52
N ILE A 218 29.77 -9.15 17.03
CA ILE A 218 30.65 -7.98 17.13
C ILE A 218 30.03 -6.81 16.36
N LEU A 219 29.71 -7.00 15.09
CA LEU A 219 29.15 -5.94 14.26
C LEU A 219 27.80 -5.50 14.82
N ARG A 220 26.95 -6.44 15.21
CA ARG A 220 25.67 -6.15 15.86
C ARG A 220 25.86 -5.30 17.12
N SER A 221 26.76 -5.68 18.00
CA SER A 221 27.06 -4.93 19.24
C SER A 221 27.53 -3.50 18.94
N MET A 222 28.36 -3.30 17.92
CA MET A 222 28.83 -1.98 17.52
C MET A 222 27.74 -1.11 16.89
N LEU A 223 26.83 -1.71 16.12
CA LEU A 223 25.66 -1.01 15.58
C LEU A 223 24.65 -0.63 16.68
N ASP A 224 24.45 -1.52 17.66
CA ASP A 224 23.63 -1.24 18.84
C ASP A 224 24.24 -0.13 19.72
N GLU A 225 25.57 -0.10 19.86
CA GLU A 225 26.32 0.99 20.52
C GLU A 225 26.14 2.30 19.76
N ALA A 226 26.31 2.29 18.43
CA ALA A 226 26.12 3.47 17.58
C ALA A 226 24.69 4.03 17.67
N SER A 227 23.67 3.17 17.58
CA SER A 227 22.25 3.54 17.74
C SER A 227 22.02 4.24 19.08
N ARG A 228 22.55 3.69 20.17
CA ARG A 228 22.38 4.23 21.52
C ARG A 228 23.11 5.55 21.73
N GLU A 229 24.37 5.64 21.32
CA GLU A 229 25.19 6.83 21.56
C GLU A 229 24.81 8.00 20.65
N LEU A 230 24.50 7.70 19.38
CA LEU A 230 24.12 8.71 18.38
C LEU A 230 22.61 9.00 18.41
N GLY A 231 21.81 8.20 19.12
CA GLY A 231 20.39 8.44 19.36
C GLY A 231 19.53 8.30 18.10
N TYR A 232 19.64 7.17 17.40
CA TYR A 232 18.77 6.80 16.28
C TYR A 232 18.27 5.37 16.44
N ASP A 233 17.09 5.06 15.91
CA ASP A 233 16.48 3.73 16.08
C ASP A 233 17.09 2.71 15.12
N GLU A 234 17.06 3.02 13.83
CA GLU A 234 17.57 2.17 12.75
C GLU A 234 18.42 3.03 11.80
N PRO A 235 19.50 2.47 11.21
CA PRO A 235 20.28 3.19 10.22
C PRO A 235 19.43 3.47 8.98
N ALA A 236 19.65 4.63 8.35
CA ALA A 236 18.99 4.99 7.09
C ALA A 236 19.35 3.99 5.99
N ALA A 237 20.62 3.62 5.91
CA ALA A 237 21.07 2.50 5.10
C ALA A 237 22.38 1.97 5.71
N THR A 238 22.71 0.71 5.40
CA THR A 238 24.03 0.16 5.69
C THR A 238 24.75 -0.07 4.37
N ILE A 239 25.86 0.65 4.13
CA ILE A 239 26.68 0.47 2.94
C ILE A 239 27.80 -0.51 3.26
N ARG A 240 27.74 -1.68 2.63
CA ARG A 240 28.68 -2.76 2.91
C ARG A 240 29.95 -2.61 2.09
N HIS A 241 31.05 -3.13 2.63
CA HIS A 241 32.31 -3.22 1.93
C HIS A 241 32.14 -4.13 0.72
N TYR A 242 32.45 -3.60 -0.46
CA TYR A 242 32.28 -4.31 -1.72
C TYR A 242 33.64 -4.71 -2.30
N ASN A 243 33.99 -5.99 -2.23
CA ASN A 243 35.25 -6.51 -2.75
C ASN A 243 35.28 -6.45 -4.29
N SER A 244 35.77 -5.34 -4.86
CA SER A 244 35.86 -5.17 -6.30
C SER A 244 36.92 -4.19 -6.76
N MET A 245 37.65 -4.56 -7.83
CA MET A 245 38.59 -3.67 -8.51
C MET A 245 37.91 -2.40 -9.08
N SER A 246 36.59 -2.39 -9.23
CA SER A 246 35.86 -1.19 -9.66
C SER A 246 35.85 -0.04 -8.65
N LEU A 247 36.20 -0.30 -7.39
CA LEU A 247 36.45 0.77 -6.42
C LEU A 247 37.74 1.55 -6.75
N VAL A 248 38.74 0.89 -7.35
CA VAL A 248 40.01 1.52 -7.74
C VAL A 248 39.80 2.47 -8.92
N ASP A 249 38.93 2.09 -9.86
CA ASP A 249 38.57 2.87 -11.05
C ASP A 249 37.46 3.90 -10.76
N GLN A 250 37.13 4.13 -9.47
CA GLN A 250 36.13 5.10 -9.01
C GLN A 250 34.83 5.08 -9.82
N LYS A 251 34.30 3.88 -10.06
CA LYS A 251 33.04 3.72 -10.81
C LYS A 251 31.85 4.22 -10.00
N VAL A 252 30.90 4.84 -10.68
CA VAL A 252 29.59 5.18 -10.13
C VAL A 252 28.72 3.93 -10.25
N PHE A 253 28.60 3.15 -9.17
CA PHE A 253 27.95 1.84 -9.17
C PHE A 253 26.52 1.83 -9.68
N VAL A 254 25.70 2.84 -9.35
CA VAL A 254 24.31 2.89 -9.83
C VAL A 254 24.21 3.03 -11.36
N ILE A 255 25.27 3.53 -12.02
CA ILE A 255 25.39 3.69 -13.47
C ILE A 255 26.16 2.53 -14.10
N ASP A 256 27.39 2.34 -13.65
CA ASP A 256 28.35 1.43 -14.27
C ASP A 256 28.09 -0.04 -13.88
N ARG A 257 27.42 -0.29 -12.74
CA ARG A 257 27.15 -1.63 -12.19
C ARG A 257 25.77 -1.73 -11.50
N PRO A 258 24.66 -1.41 -12.20
CA PRO A 258 23.35 -1.17 -11.59
C PRO A 258 22.73 -2.39 -10.90
N LYS A 259 23.17 -3.61 -11.24
CA LYS A 259 22.65 -4.88 -10.72
C LYS A 259 23.39 -5.39 -9.49
N THR A 260 24.37 -4.65 -8.98
CA THR A 260 25.16 -5.07 -7.81
C THR A 260 24.42 -4.79 -6.49
N LYS A 261 24.77 -5.55 -5.44
CA LYS A 261 24.28 -5.29 -4.07
C LYS A 261 24.58 -3.85 -3.63
N LEU A 262 25.81 -3.38 -3.86
CA LEU A 262 26.23 -2.02 -3.51
C LEU A 262 25.39 -0.94 -4.22
N ALA A 263 25.07 -1.14 -5.52
CA ALA A 263 24.15 -0.23 -6.21
C ALA A 263 22.76 -0.23 -5.57
N ALA A 264 22.22 -1.39 -5.17
CA ALA A 264 20.94 -1.47 -4.47
C ALA A 264 20.98 -0.76 -3.10
N GLU A 265 22.08 -0.88 -2.34
CA GLU A 265 22.28 -0.16 -1.08
C GLU A 265 22.30 1.37 -1.28
N TYR A 266 22.92 1.87 -2.34
CA TYR A 266 22.86 3.30 -2.68
C TYR A 266 21.47 3.78 -3.11
N ARG A 267 20.69 2.94 -3.82
CA ARG A 267 19.29 3.27 -4.13
C ARG A 267 18.45 3.35 -2.88
N HIS A 268 18.64 2.41 -1.96
CA HIS A 268 17.95 2.44 -0.67
C HIS A 268 18.31 3.68 0.15
N LEU A 269 19.61 4.04 0.23
CA LEU A 269 20.03 5.30 0.84
C LEU A 269 19.37 6.52 0.16
N THR A 270 19.27 6.51 -1.17
CA THR A 270 18.63 7.59 -1.93
C THR A 270 17.15 7.72 -1.57
N GLU A 271 16.41 6.61 -1.52
CA GLU A 271 14.99 6.59 -1.13
C GLU A 271 14.78 7.09 0.30
N GLU A 272 15.64 6.68 1.23
CA GLU A 272 15.59 7.11 2.62
C GLU A 272 15.85 8.61 2.77
N LEU A 273 16.82 9.15 2.02
CA LEU A 273 17.06 10.59 1.97
C LEU A 273 15.90 11.34 1.32
N MET A 274 15.37 10.84 0.20
CA MET A 274 14.22 11.44 -0.49
C MET A 274 12.99 11.49 0.40
N SER A 275 12.77 10.49 1.27
CA SER A 275 11.61 10.46 2.17
C SER A 275 11.57 11.63 3.17
N SER A 276 12.66 12.38 3.36
CA SER A 276 12.65 13.63 4.13
C SER A 276 12.23 14.88 3.37
N ASN A 277 12.15 14.82 2.04
CA ASN A 277 11.76 15.94 1.20
C ASN A 277 10.32 15.71 0.67
N VAL A 278 9.34 15.98 1.51
CA VAL A 278 7.91 15.81 1.15
C VAL A 278 7.42 16.81 0.09
N ASP A 279 8.21 17.83 -0.22
CA ASP A 279 7.92 18.76 -1.32
C ASP A 279 8.22 18.11 -2.69
N ASP A 280 9.12 17.10 -2.76
CA ASP A 280 9.31 16.23 -3.93
C ASP A 280 8.19 15.18 -3.97
N ARG A 281 7.64 14.92 -5.16
CA ARG A 281 6.52 13.99 -5.35
C ARG A 281 6.86 12.57 -4.87
N ASP A 282 7.99 12.01 -5.29
CA ASP A 282 8.33 10.64 -4.90
C ASP A 282 8.81 10.62 -3.44
N GLY A 283 9.41 11.71 -2.95
CA GLY A 283 9.69 11.92 -1.53
C GLY A 283 8.44 11.84 -0.66
N ALA A 284 7.35 12.50 -1.06
CA ALA A 284 6.04 12.41 -0.39
C ALA A 284 5.47 10.99 -0.40
N ILE A 285 5.53 10.29 -1.55
CA ILE A 285 5.08 8.90 -1.66
C ILE A 285 5.89 7.98 -0.74
N LEU A 286 7.22 8.07 -0.77
CA LEU A 286 8.11 7.30 0.08
C LEU A 286 7.83 7.55 1.57
N TYR A 287 7.65 8.81 1.95
CA TYR A 287 7.26 9.18 3.31
C TYR A 287 5.93 8.52 3.73
N LEU A 288 4.88 8.68 2.93
CA LEU A 288 3.55 8.13 3.23
C LEU A 288 3.59 6.59 3.35
N GLN A 289 4.23 5.92 2.41
CA GLN A 289 4.41 4.46 2.43
C GLN A 289 5.15 4.00 3.68
N LYS A 290 6.23 4.69 4.05
CA LYS A 290 7.03 4.39 5.25
C LYS A 290 6.18 4.52 6.52
N VAL A 291 5.43 5.61 6.67
CA VAL A 291 4.55 5.82 7.83
C VAL A 291 3.45 4.76 7.91
N ILE A 292 2.76 4.47 6.79
CA ILE A 292 1.73 3.42 6.71
C ILE A 292 2.30 2.04 7.10
N SER A 293 3.49 1.71 6.61
CA SER A 293 4.17 0.45 6.95
C SER A 293 4.47 0.36 8.45
N GLY A 294 4.84 1.47 9.08
CA GLY A 294 5.07 1.58 10.52
C GLY A 294 3.81 1.28 11.34
N PHE A 295 2.65 1.80 10.94
CA PHE A 295 1.37 1.47 11.58
C PHE A 295 1.03 -0.02 11.47
N ARG A 296 1.23 -0.64 10.30
CA ARG A 296 0.98 -2.08 10.09
C ARG A 296 1.95 -2.96 10.88
N GLY A 297 3.22 -2.59 10.98
CA GLY A 297 4.23 -3.31 11.74
C GLY A 297 3.93 -3.36 13.24
N ARG A 298 3.40 -2.27 13.81
CA ARG A 298 2.96 -2.18 15.21
C ARG A 298 1.78 -3.12 15.51
N ALA A 299 0.80 -3.16 14.61
CA ALA A 299 -0.35 -4.06 14.77
C ALA A 299 0.08 -5.54 14.83
N LYS A 300 1.14 -5.93 14.13
CA LYS A 300 1.66 -7.32 14.12
C LYS A 300 2.57 -7.66 15.30
N LYS A 301 3.40 -6.74 15.78
CA LYS A 301 4.44 -7.01 16.81
C LYS A 301 3.97 -6.80 18.26
N GLY A 302 2.77 -6.24 18.48
CA GLY A 302 2.24 -5.96 19.81
C GLY A 302 3.03 -4.88 20.58
N PRO A 303 2.62 -4.55 21.83
CA PRO A 303 3.22 -3.43 22.59
C PRO A 303 4.69 -3.64 22.96
N LYS A 304 5.17 -4.89 22.99
CA LYS A 304 6.53 -5.24 23.43
C LYS A 304 7.59 -5.25 22.31
N GLY A 305 7.19 -5.10 21.05
CA GLY A 305 8.09 -5.08 19.89
C GLY A 305 8.28 -3.71 19.23
N ALA A 306 7.76 -2.64 19.85
CA ALA A 306 7.89 -1.27 19.35
C ALA A 306 9.15 -0.59 19.93
N THR A 307 10.33 -1.04 19.49
CA THR A 307 11.61 -0.35 19.81
C THR A 307 11.91 0.81 18.88
N ALA A 308 11.15 1.00 17.79
CA ALA A 308 11.20 2.20 16.99
C ALA A 308 10.35 3.29 17.65
N ARG A 309 11.01 4.37 18.07
CA ARG A 309 10.39 5.64 18.43
C ARG A 309 9.57 6.06 17.21
N SER A 310 8.24 5.87 17.23
CA SER A 310 7.43 6.42 16.14
C SER A 310 7.66 7.90 16.10
N LEU A 311 7.69 8.44 14.89
CA LEU A 311 7.40 9.84 14.65
C LEU A 311 6.20 10.24 15.54
N PRO A 312 6.35 11.27 16.38
CA PRO A 312 5.26 11.84 17.14
C PRO A 312 4.07 12.16 16.22
N LEU A 313 2.85 12.02 16.73
CA LEU A 313 1.64 12.20 15.91
C LEU A 313 1.56 13.63 15.36
N ASP A 314 2.00 14.63 16.12
CA ASP A 314 2.09 16.03 15.71
C ASP A 314 3.08 16.25 14.55
N GLU A 315 4.19 15.51 14.50
CA GLU A 315 5.09 15.53 13.35
C GLU A 315 4.42 14.93 12.11
N ILE A 316 3.72 13.79 12.26
CA ILE A 316 3.01 13.16 11.15
C ILE A 316 1.95 14.11 10.58
N THR A 317 1.14 14.73 11.43
CA THR A 317 0.10 15.68 11.01
C THR A 317 0.69 16.89 10.32
N ALA A 318 1.79 17.46 10.84
CA ALA A 318 2.46 18.60 10.21
C ALA A 318 2.99 18.26 8.81
N GLU A 319 3.58 17.07 8.61
CA GLU A 319 4.03 16.65 7.27
C GLU A 319 2.85 16.35 6.34
N LEU A 320 1.74 15.81 6.84
CA LEU A 320 0.51 15.62 6.05
C LEU A 320 -0.06 16.95 5.54
N GLU A 321 -0.10 17.99 6.37
CA GLU A 321 -0.52 19.33 5.94
C GLU A 321 0.39 19.90 4.85
N ARG A 322 1.71 19.71 4.99
CA ARG A 322 2.69 20.12 3.97
C ARG A 322 2.48 19.38 2.66
N ILE A 323 2.35 18.05 2.71
CA ILE A 323 2.07 17.22 1.54
C ILE A 323 0.78 17.68 0.86
N ASN A 324 -0.30 17.88 1.61
CA ASN A 324 -1.57 18.35 1.06
C ASN A 324 -1.40 19.71 0.35
N SER A 325 -0.69 20.66 0.97
CA SER A 325 -0.48 22.00 0.39
C SER A 325 0.23 21.98 -0.97
N LYS A 326 1.09 20.98 -1.22
CA LYS A 326 1.89 20.86 -2.44
C LYS A 326 1.27 19.92 -3.48
N HIS A 327 0.65 18.83 -3.01
CA HIS A 327 0.34 17.67 -3.83
C HIS A 327 -1.16 17.27 -3.82
N ARG A 328 -2.07 18.12 -3.33
CA ARG A 328 -3.54 17.85 -3.28
C ARG A 328 -4.22 17.46 -4.59
N HIS A 329 -3.53 17.58 -5.73
CA HIS A 329 -4.05 17.23 -7.06
C HIS A 329 -3.42 15.94 -7.61
N ASP A 330 -2.47 15.33 -6.88
CA ASP A 330 -1.87 14.06 -7.25
C ASP A 330 -2.69 12.91 -6.68
N GLY A 331 -3.29 12.10 -7.56
CA GLY A 331 -4.22 11.06 -7.16
C GLY A 331 -3.61 9.94 -6.33
N GLU A 332 -2.36 9.57 -6.59
CA GLU A 332 -1.65 8.52 -5.83
C GLU A 332 -1.32 9.01 -4.42
N ILE A 333 -0.86 10.26 -4.29
CA ILE A 333 -0.60 10.88 -2.98
C ILE A 333 -1.91 11.03 -2.19
N CYS A 334 -2.98 11.52 -2.82
CA CYS A 334 -4.30 11.59 -2.18
C CYS A 334 -4.79 10.22 -1.69
N TRP A 335 -4.59 9.17 -2.48
CA TRP A 335 -4.94 7.80 -2.10
C TRP A 335 -4.14 7.30 -0.88
N LEU A 336 -2.83 7.54 -0.86
CA LEU A 336 -1.96 7.18 0.27
C LEU A 336 -2.28 8.02 1.52
N MET A 337 -2.58 9.31 1.36
CA MET A 337 -3.04 10.17 2.45
C MET A 337 -4.34 9.66 3.06
N ALA A 338 -5.33 9.28 2.24
CA ALA A 338 -6.58 8.69 2.71
C ALA A 338 -6.32 7.42 3.55
N ALA A 339 -5.43 6.54 3.09
CA ALA A 339 -5.06 5.35 3.84
C ALA A 339 -4.39 5.68 5.18
N LEU A 340 -3.59 6.75 5.25
CA LEU A 340 -2.98 7.19 6.50
C LEU A 340 -3.99 7.84 7.44
N TYR A 341 -4.88 8.71 6.95
CA TYR A 341 -5.97 9.28 7.75
C TYR A 341 -6.89 8.20 8.33
N ASN A 342 -7.15 7.12 7.57
CA ASN A 342 -7.87 5.95 8.07
C ASN A 342 -7.18 5.32 9.28
N HIS A 343 -5.85 5.15 9.23
CA HIS A 343 -5.08 4.64 10.36
C HIS A 343 -5.09 5.57 11.57
N LEU A 344 -5.24 6.87 11.36
CA LEU A 344 -5.35 7.89 12.40
C LEU A 344 -6.78 8.04 12.94
N GLY A 345 -7.79 7.46 12.27
CA GLY A 345 -9.20 7.65 12.60
C GLY A 345 -9.74 9.03 12.22
N ASP A 346 -9.07 9.75 11.32
CA ASP A 346 -9.46 11.07 10.86
C ASP A 346 -10.32 10.99 9.59
N PHE A 347 -11.61 10.67 9.79
CA PHE A 347 -12.54 10.44 8.68
C PHE A 347 -12.81 11.69 7.83
N ALA A 348 -12.67 12.90 8.41
CA ALA A 348 -12.91 14.14 7.69
C ALA A 348 -11.85 14.35 6.61
N ASN A 349 -10.57 14.24 7.00
CA ASN A 349 -9.46 14.36 6.06
C ASN A 349 -9.32 13.13 5.16
N GLU A 350 -9.69 11.93 5.64
CA GLU A 350 -9.77 10.73 4.78
C GLU A 350 -10.74 10.96 3.61
N MET A 351 -11.94 11.47 3.89
CA MET A 351 -12.95 11.75 2.86
C MET A 351 -12.51 12.84 1.87
N GLU A 352 -11.84 13.90 2.34
CA GLU A 352 -11.27 14.94 1.48
C GLU A 352 -10.20 14.37 0.55
N ALA A 353 -9.27 13.58 1.10
CA ALA A 353 -8.21 12.92 0.33
C ALA A 353 -8.77 11.92 -0.69
N LEU A 354 -9.79 11.13 -0.34
CA LEU A 354 -10.50 10.26 -1.30
C LEU A 354 -11.15 11.07 -2.43
N GLY A 355 -11.71 12.25 -2.12
CA GLY A 355 -12.21 13.18 -3.12
C GLY A 355 -11.12 13.67 -4.07
N GLY A 356 -9.93 13.98 -3.54
CA GLY A 356 -8.74 14.32 -4.35
C GLY A 356 -8.35 13.19 -5.30
N ALA A 357 -8.31 11.94 -4.82
CA ALA A 357 -8.01 10.77 -5.66
C ALA A 357 -9.03 10.56 -6.78
N ILE A 358 -10.34 10.70 -6.47
CA ILE A 358 -11.43 10.62 -7.47
C ILE A 358 -11.25 11.70 -8.54
N ASN A 359 -11.04 12.96 -8.14
CA ASN A 359 -10.89 14.07 -9.07
C ASN A 359 -9.65 13.93 -9.97
N ALA A 360 -8.59 13.29 -9.48
CA ALA A 360 -7.37 13.02 -10.22
C ALA A 360 -7.41 11.74 -11.06
N GLY A 361 -8.49 10.95 -10.98
CA GLY A 361 -8.64 9.72 -11.75
C GLY A 361 -7.85 8.51 -11.23
N PHE A 362 -7.48 8.49 -9.94
CA PHE A 362 -6.68 7.42 -9.35
C PHE A 362 -7.53 6.49 -8.48
N ASP A 363 -7.53 5.18 -8.78
CA ASP A 363 -8.32 4.14 -8.08
C ASP A 363 -9.79 4.56 -7.82
N VAL A 364 -10.41 5.23 -8.79
CA VAL A 364 -11.66 6.02 -8.64
C VAL A 364 -12.79 5.22 -7.99
N GLN A 365 -13.06 4.01 -8.46
CA GLN A 365 -14.17 3.17 -7.98
C GLN A 365 -13.92 2.72 -6.55
N LYS A 366 -12.68 2.36 -6.23
CA LYS A 366 -12.29 1.96 -4.87
C LYS A 366 -12.33 3.16 -3.91
N ALA A 367 -12.00 4.35 -4.41
CA ALA A 367 -12.11 5.59 -3.66
C ALA A 367 -13.57 5.96 -3.37
N HIS A 368 -14.46 5.88 -4.38
CA HIS A 368 -15.91 6.04 -4.17
C HIS A 368 -16.44 5.04 -3.16
N LEU A 369 -16.08 3.75 -3.28
CA LEU A 369 -16.56 2.71 -2.37
C LEU A 369 -16.13 2.98 -0.92
N LYS A 370 -14.85 3.32 -0.70
CA LYS A 370 -14.33 3.69 0.62
C LYS A 370 -15.05 4.92 1.18
N ARG A 371 -15.22 5.95 0.36
CA ARG A 371 -15.89 7.19 0.76
C ARG A 371 -17.36 6.95 1.10
N ALA A 372 -18.06 6.10 0.34
CA ALA A 372 -19.42 5.69 0.64
C ALA A 372 -19.53 5.04 2.03
N PHE A 373 -18.62 4.13 2.40
CA PHE A 373 -18.65 3.51 3.72
C PHE A 373 -18.41 4.50 4.87
N ILE A 374 -17.54 5.49 4.67
CA ILE A 374 -17.36 6.58 5.64
C ILE A 374 -18.65 7.39 5.76
N LEU A 375 -19.25 7.79 4.63
CA LEU A 375 -20.51 8.53 4.60
C LEU A 375 -21.64 7.77 5.30
N LEU A 376 -21.72 6.44 5.12
CA LEU A 376 -22.68 5.58 5.83
C LEU A 376 -22.46 5.58 7.34
N SER A 377 -21.21 5.53 7.80
CA SER A 377 -20.89 5.61 9.23
C SER A 377 -21.31 6.95 9.86
N MET A 378 -21.43 8.00 9.04
CA MET A 378 -21.89 9.35 9.43
C MET A 378 -23.38 9.58 9.13
N SER A 379 -24.14 8.54 8.76
CA SER A 379 -25.56 8.61 8.38
C SER A 379 -25.87 9.55 7.19
N ARG A 380 -24.88 9.81 6.31
CA ARG A 380 -25.03 10.62 5.09
C ARG A 380 -25.45 9.74 3.91
N HIS A 381 -26.66 9.18 4.02
CA HIS A 381 -27.16 8.13 3.13
C HIS A 381 -27.24 8.52 1.64
N GLU A 382 -27.69 9.73 1.31
CA GLU A 382 -27.84 10.19 -0.08
C GLU A 382 -26.49 10.33 -0.80
N GLU A 383 -25.49 10.85 -0.10
CA GLU A 383 -24.14 11.02 -0.65
C GLU A 383 -23.44 9.66 -0.79
N ALA A 384 -23.62 8.77 0.20
CA ALA A 384 -23.13 7.40 0.11
C ALA A 384 -23.75 6.66 -1.08
N LYS A 385 -25.07 6.79 -1.28
CA LYS A 385 -25.78 6.21 -2.42
C LYS A 385 -25.24 6.72 -3.75
N THR A 386 -24.94 8.01 -3.84
CA THR A 386 -24.33 8.61 -5.04
C THR A 386 -22.98 7.96 -5.37
N ASP A 387 -22.11 7.79 -4.37
CA ASP A 387 -20.83 7.10 -4.56
C ASP A 387 -21.01 5.63 -4.96
N LEU A 388 -21.94 4.91 -4.32
CA LEU A 388 -22.24 3.52 -4.66
C LEU A 388 -22.76 3.36 -6.09
N LEU A 389 -23.58 4.29 -6.57
CA LEU A 389 -24.04 4.30 -7.97
C LEU A 389 -22.90 4.56 -8.96
N ASN A 390 -21.92 5.40 -8.61
CA ASN A 390 -20.72 5.60 -9.44
C ASN A 390 -19.88 4.31 -9.54
N VAL A 391 -19.75 3.56 -8.44
CA VAL A 391 -19.12 2.23 -8.46
C VAL A 391 -19.93 1.28 -9.34
N LEU A 392 -21.24 1.25 -9.19
CA LEU A 392 -22.10 0.32 -9.90
C LEU A 392 -22.07 0.49 -11.43
N ARG A 393 -22.12 1.75 -11.88
CA ARG A 393 -22.25 2.13 -13.31
C ARG A 393 -20.92 2.16 -14.06
N SER A 394 -19.80 1.96 -13.36
CA SER A 394 -18.47 1.98 -13.95
C SER A 394 -18.09 0.64 -14.57
N VAL A 395 -17.38 0.68 -15.71
CA VAL A 395 -16.82 -0.50 -16.38
C VAL A 395 -15.57 -1.03 -15.70
N ASP A 396 -14.84 -0.16 -14.97
CA ASP A 396 -13.59 -0.52 -14.27
C ASP A 396 -13.82 -1.15 -12.89
N THR A 397 -15.09 -1.37 -12.51
CA THR A 397 -15.44 -1.91 -11.21
C THR A 397 -15.10 -3.38 -11.11
N THR A 398 -14.43 -3.76 -10.02
CA THR A 398 -14.11 -5.18 -9.76
C THR A 398 -15.33 -5.94 -9.22
N PRO A 399 -15.42 -7.27 -9.42
CA PRO A 399 -16.51 -8.08 -8.84
C PRO A 399 -16.60 -7.95 -7.32
N THR A 400 -15.47 -7.83 -6.62
CA THR A 400 -15.43 -7.64 -5.16
C THR A 400 -15.94 -6.28 -4.72
N ASP A 401 -15.64 -5.22 -5.47
CA ASP A 401 -16.12 -3.87 -5.18
C ASP A 401 -17.62 -3.77 -5.47
N LEU A 402 -18.08 -4.37 -6.58
CA LEU A 402 -19.50 -4.46 -6.89
C LEU A 402 -20.26 -5.20 -5.78
N ARG A 403 -19.78 -6.37 -5.35
CA ARG A 403 -20.38 -7.12 -4.24
C ARG A 403 -20.52 -6.26 -2.97
N SER A 404 -19.47 -5.55 -2.60
CA SER A 404 -19.47 -4.64 -1.45
C SER A 404 -20.49 -3.51 -1.62
N ALA A 405 -20.60 -2.95 -2.82
CA ALA A 405 -21.57 -1.91 -3.13
C ALA A 405 -23.02 -2.43 -3.06
N ILE A 406 -23.27 -3.65 -3.55
CA ILE A 406 -24.56 -4.33 -3.47
C ILE A 406 -24.99 -4.49 -2.01
N GLU A 407 -24.11 -4.99 -1.14
CA GLU A 407 -24.40 -5.15 0.28
C GLU A 407 -24.75 -3.82 0.96
N ALA A 408 -24.07 -2.74 0.59
CA ALA A 408 -24.38 -1.40 1.09
C ALA A 408 -25.73 -0.88 0.57
N LEU A 409 -26.05 -1.08 -0.71
CA LEU A 409 -27.29 -0.59 -1.33
C LEU A 409 -28.54 -1.25 -0.76
N LYS A 410 -28.47 -2.53 -0.36
CA LYS A 410 -29.60 -3.26 0.25
C LYS A 410 -30.21 -2.55 1.46
N SER A 411 -29.41 -1.79 2.21
CA SER A 411 -29.89 -1.05 3.39
C SER A 411 -30.31 0.39 3.08
N LEU A 412 -30.05 0.88 1.87
CA LEU A 412 -30.28 2.27 1.47
C LEU A 412 -31.46 2.45 0.51
N ASP A 413 -31.72 1.47 -0.35
CA ASP A 413 -32.75 1.57 -1.37
C ASP A 413 -33.60 0.30 -1.42
N SER A 414 -34.92 0.46 -1.34
CA SER A 414 -35.86 -0.65 -1.49
C SER A 414 -35.86 -1.27 -2.89
N ASP A 415 -35.43 -0.50 -3.91
CA ASP A 415 -35.35 -0.88 -5.32
C ASP A 415 -33.90 -1.17 -5.77
N TRP A 416 -33.04 -1.57 -4.82
CA TRP A 416 -31.63 -1.87 -5.05
C TRP A 416 -31.39 -2.93 -6.15
N VAL A 417 -32.34 -3.84 -6.38
CA VAL A 417 -32.25 -4.87 -7.43
C VAL A 417 -32.23 -4.23 -8.81
N SER A 418 -33.17 -3.33 -9.10
CA SER A 418 -33.26 -2.62 -10.38
C SER A 418 -32.00 -1.78 -10.64
N LEU A 419 -31.46 -1.14 -9.59
CA LEU A 419 -30.22 -0.37 -9.70
C LEU A 419 -29.04 -1.24 -10.12
N ILE A 420 -28.93 -2.47 -9.61
CA ILE A 420 -27.82 -3.38 -9.94
C ILE A 420 -27.85 -3.86 -11.38
N GLU A 421 -29.04 -4.02 -11.96
CA GLU A 421 -29.18 -4.43 -13.36
C GLU A 421 -28.59 -3.40 -14.34
N GLU A 422 -28.45 -2.13 -13.92
CA GLU A 422 -27.76 -1.09 -14.70
C GLU A 422 -26.24 -1.32 -14.81
N SER A 423 -25.66 -2.18 -13.98
CA SER A 423 -24.21 -2.36 -13.95
C SER A 423 -23.70 -3.03 -15.23
N PRO A 424 -22.77 -2.40 -15.98
CA PRO A 424 -22.21 -2.99 -17.18
C PRO A 424 -21.41 -4.27 -16.88
N LEU A 425 -20.83 -4.37 -15.67
CA LEU A 425 -20.03 -5.53 -15.26
C LEU A 425 -20.84 -6.83 -15.31
N LEU A 426 -22.13 -6.80 -14.95
CA LEU A 426 -22.97 -8.00 -14.95
C LEU A 426 -23.09 -8.66 -16.33
N LYS A 427 -23.01 -7.87 -17.41
CA LYS A 427 -23.09 -8.38 -18.79
C LYS A 427 -21.83 -9.09 -19.24
N HIS A 428 -20.69 -8.78 -18.62
CA HIS A 428 -19.36 -9.24 -19.01
C HIS A 428 -18.64 -10.01 -17.90
N LEU A 429 -19.36 -10.39 -16.84
CA LEU A 429 -18.81 -11.12 -15.71
C LEU A 429 -18.27 -12.49 -16.17
N ALA A 430 -17.00 -12.76 -15.88
CA ALA A 430 -16.38 -14.05 -16.15
C ALA A 430 -17.04 -15.16 -15.31
N PRO A 431 -17.16 -16.39 -15.83
CA PRO A 431 -17.83 -17.49 -15.13
C PRO A 431 -17.29 -17.76 -13.72
N GLU A 432 -15.98 -17.63 -13.50
CA GLU A 432 -15.33 -17.77 -12.19
C GLU A 432 -15.77 -16.72 -11.16
N ASP A 433 -16.10 -15.51 -11.61
CA ASP A 433 -16.48 -14.39 -10.75
C ASP A 433 -17.98 -14.36 -10.43
N VAL A 434 -18.81 -15.12 -11.16
CA VAL A 434 -20.27 -15.11 -10.98
C VAL A 434 -20.65 -15.51 -9.56
N SER A 435 -19.90 -16.44 -8.95
CA SER A 435 -20.10 -16.87 -7.57
C SER A 435 -19.99 -15.73 -6.55
N ILE A 436 -19.13 -14.73 -6.80
CA ILE A 436 -18.91 -13.57 -5.92
C ILE A 436 -20.19 -12.73 -5.85
N ILE A 437 -20.81 -12.48 -6.99
CA ILE A 437 -22.02 -11.66 -7.09
C ILE A 437 -23.26 -12.47 -6.72
N SER A 438 -23.43 -13.68 -7.27
CA SER A 438 -24.61 -14.51 -7.01
C SER A 438 -24.77 -14.83 -5.53
N GLY A 439 -23.66 -15.04 -4.81
CA GLY A 439 -23.68 -15.25 -3.36
C GLY A 439 -24.25 -14.07 -2.57
N ALA A 440 -24.06 -12.82 -3.03
CA ALA A 440 -24.71 -11.66 -2.42
C ALA A 440 -26.22 -11.61 -2.73
N LEU A 441 -26.63 -12.02 -3.92
CA LEU A 441 -28.04 -11.98 -4.33
C LEU A 441 -28.90 -13.06 -3.64
N GLN A 442 -28.31 -14.20 -3.25
CA GLN A 442 -29.01 -15.34 -2.64
C GLN A 442 -29.60 -15.10 -1.24
N PHE A 443 -29.38 -13.93 -0.64
CA PHE A 443 -29.98 -13.56 0.65
C PHE A 443 -31.40 -13.00 0.54
N ASP A 444 -31.82 -12.55 -0.65
CA ASP A 444 -33.12 -11.91 -0.88
C ASP A 444 -33.83 -12.54 -2.07
N ALA A 445 -35.05 -13.05 -1.83
CA ALA A 445 -35.87 -13.69 -2.85
C ALA A 445 -36.10 -12.80 -4.09
N LYS A 446 -36.14 -11.47 -3.94
CA LYS A 446 -36.33 -10.53 -5.05
C LYS A 446 -35.14 -10.50 -6.01
N ALA A 447 -33.95 -10.82 -5.53
CA ALA A 447 -32.70 -10.74 -6.27
C ALA A 447 -32.25 -12.08 -6.87
N VAL A 448 -32.82 -13.19 -6.38
CA VAL A 448 -32.53 -14.54 -6.87
C VAL A 448 -32.76 -14.69 -8.39
N PRO A 449 -33.82 -14.14 -9.02
CA PRO A 449 -33.99 -14.24 -10.48
C PRO A 449 -32.79 -13.69 -11.26
N LEU A 450 -32.20 -12.59 -10.80
CA LEU A 450 -30.97 -12.04 -11.38
C LEU A 450 -29.79 -13.00 -11.18
N ALA A 451 -29.64 -13.58 -9.98
CA ALA A 451 -28.61 -14.57 -9.69
C ALA A 451 -28.71 -15.79 -10.63
N SER A 452 -29.92 -16.31 -10.83
CA SER A 452 -30.19 -17.44 -11.73
C SER A 452 -29.77 -17.14 -13.17
N ARG A 453 -30.09 -15.95 -13.70
CA ARG A 453 -29.68 -15.55 -15.06
C ARG A 453 -28.16 -15.48 -15.22
N LEU A 454 -27.46 -14.97 -14.21
CA LEU A 454 -25.99 -14.88 -14.22
C LEU A 454 -25.35 -16.27 -14.19
N LEU A 455 -25.86 -17.16 -13.33
CA LEU A 455 -25.38 -18.53 -13.20
C LEU A 455 -25.69 -19.37 -14.45
N GLU A 456 -26.86 -19.20 -15.06
CA GLU A 456 -27.28 -19.90 -16.29
C GLU A 456 -26.35 -19.54 -17.45
N ARG A 457 -26.00 -18.25 -17.61
CA ARG A 457 -25.01 -17.80 -18.59
C ARG A 457 -23.65 -18.44 -18.34
N ALA A 458 -23.13 -18.32 -17.12
CA ALA A 458 -21.80 -18.85 -16.77
C ALA A 458 -21.70 -20.38 -16.96
N TYR A 459 -22.76 -21.10 -16.64
CA TYR A 459 -22.84 -22.54 -16.82
C TYR A 459 -22.78 -22.95 -18.29
N GLY A 460 -23.39 -22.17 -19.19
CA GLY A 460 -23.33 -22.42 -20.64
C GLY A 460 -22.01 -22.05 -21.32
N GLU A 461 -21.15 -21.26 -20.67
CA GLU A 461 -19.88 -20.75 -21.23
C GLU A 461 -18.64 -21.60 -20.84
N ILE A 462 -18.72 -22.42 -19.79
CA ILE A 462 -17.58 -23.20 -19.30
C ILE A 462 -17.48 -24.56 -20.03
N ASP A 463 -16.29 -24.85 -20.57
CA ASP A 463 -15.90 -26.21 -20.94
C ASP A 463 -15.75 -27.09 -19.69
N ASN A 464 -16.16 -28.37 -19.77
CA ASN A 464 -16.22 -29.39 -18.70
C ASN A 464 -14.91 -29.60 -17.90
N SER A 465 -14.47 -28.58 -17.16
CA SER A 465 -13.41 -28.65 -16.17
C SER A 465 -14.03 -29.11 -14.84
N ALA A 466 -13.53 -30.23 -14.33
CA ALA A 466 -14.25 -31.08 -13.37
C ALA A 466 -14.56 -30.42 -12.01
N GLY A 467 -13.93 -29.30 -11.64
CA GLY A 467 -14.14 -28.63 -10.34
C GLY A 467 -15.12 -27.44 -10.39
N THR A 468 -14.85 -26.47 -11.25
CA THR A 468 -15.63 -25.21 -11.34
C THR A 468 -17.05 -25.44 -11.86
N HIS A 469 -17.21 -26.40 -12.79
CA HIS A 469 -18.50 -26.73 -13.38
C HIS A 469 -19.48 -27.34 -12.35
N GLY A 470 -18.98 -28.14 -11.40
CA GLY A 470 -19.79 -28.73 -10.33
C GLY A 470 -20.36 -27.68 -9.37
N GLN A 471 -19.52 -26.77 -8.87
CA GLN A 471 -19.95 -25.71 -7.96
C GLN A 471 -20.97 -24.76 -8.61
N LEU A 472 -20.75 -24.40 -9.88
CA LEU A 472 -21.69 -23.56 -10.64
C LEU A 472 -23.01 -24.27 -10.89
N ARG A 473 -23.00 -25.57 -11.23
CA ARG A 473 -24.20 -26.39 -11.36
C ARG A 473 -25.01 -26.36 -10.07
N SER A 474 -24.38 -26.65 -8.92
CA SER A 474 -25.07 -26.65 -7.63
C SER A 474 -25.67 -25.27 -7.32
N ASN A 475 -24.90 -24.19 -7.49
CA ASN A 475 -25.40 -22.84 -7.25
C ASN A 475 -26.56 -22.45 -8.20
N LEU A 476 -26.50 -22.90 -9.46
CA LEU A 476 -27.56 -22.68 -10.45
C LEU A 476 -28.84 -23.40 -10.04
N VAL A 477 -28.77 -24.68 -9.69
CA VAL A 477 -29.91 -25.48 -9.21
C VAL A 477 -30.59 -24.80 -8.02
N LEU A 478 -29.82 -24.41 -7.00
CA LEU A 478 -30.36 -23.73 -5.83
C LEU A 478 -31.06 -22.41 -6.20
N SER A 479 -30.48 -21.63 -7.11
CA SER A 479 -31.05 -20.35 -7.55
C SER A 479 -32.32 -20.54 -8.42
N LEU A 480 -32.35 -21.56 -9.27
CA LEU A 480 -33.53 -21.90 -10.08
C LEU A 480 -34.71 -22.31 -9.19
N ILE A 481 -34.51 -23.19 -8.20
CA ILE A 481 -35.55 -23.57 -7.24
C ILE A 481 -36.01 -22.35 -6.44
N SER A 482 -35.06 -21.55 -5.95
CA SER A 482 -35.34 -20.34 -5.18
C SER A 482 -36.14 -19.29 -5.99
N SER A 483 -35.96 -19.23 -7.30
CA SER A 483 -36.72 -18.36 -8.22
C SER A 483 -38.02 -18.96 -8.75
N GLY A 484 -38.41 -20.16 -8.29
CA GLY A 484 -39.62 -20.85 -8.73
C GLY A 484 -39.51 -21.49 -10.12
N GLN A 485 -38.32 -21.51 -10.74
CA GLN A 485 -38.06 -22.13 -12.04
C GLN A 485 -37.81 -23.64 -11.89
N PHE A 486 -38.78 -24.33 -11.28
CA PHE A 486 -38.65 -25.71 -10.85
C PHE A 486 -38.36 -26.71 -11.99
N GLN A 487 -39.02 -26.55 -13.14
CA GLN A 487 -38.79 -27.43 -14.29
C GLN A 487 -37.34 -27.36 -14.76
N LYS A 488 -36.79 -26.16 -14.91
CA LYS A 488 -35.39 -25.97 -15.30
C LYS A 488 -34.43 -26.58 -14.29
N ALA A 489 -34.72 -26.46 -12.99
CA ALA A 489 -33.89 -27.07 -11.96
C ALA A 489 -33.86 -28.60 -12.09
N MET A 490 -35.02 -29.23 -12.33
CA MET A 490 -35.09 -30.67 -12.59
C MET A 490 -34.29 -31.06 -13.84
N ASP A 491 -34.41 -30.31 -14.93
CA ASP A 491 -33.71 -30.61 -16.18
C ASP A 491 -32.18 -30.58 -16.03
N ILE A 492 -31.65 -29.66 -15.20
CA ILE A 492 -30.20 -29.54 -14.88
C ILE A 492 -29.73 -30.66 -13.94
N ILE A 493 -30.57 -31.11 -13.01
CA ILE A 493 -30.22 -32.21 -12.10
C ILE A 493 -30.25 -33.53 -12.88
N CYS A 494 -31.42 -33.88 -13.44
CA CYS A 494 -31.66 -35.10 -14.19
C CYS A 494 -32.93 -34.96 -15.06
N SER A 495 -32.82 -35.06 -16.38
CA SER A 495 -33.98 -34.91 -17.27
C SER A 495 -34.99 -36.07 -17.22
N ASN A 496 -34.65 -37.18 -16.55
CA ASN A 496 -35.51 -38.35 -16.43
C ASN A 496 -35.72 -38.72 -14.96
N ARG A 497 -36.93 -38.48 -14.43
CA ARG A 497 -37.30 -38.80 -13.05
C ARG A 497 -36.92 -40.22 -12.61
N ALA A 498 -37.04 -41.21 -13.50
CA ALA A 498 -36.74 -42.61 -13.15
C ALA A 498 -35.26 -42.85 -12.81
N GLN A 499 -34.35 -41.99 -13.29
CA GLN A 499 -32.92 -42.08 -13.03
C GLN A 499 -32.51 -41.36 -11.73
N VAL A 500 -33.41 -40.55 -11.13
CA VAL A 500 -33.13 -39.81 -9.89
C VAL A 500 -32.87 -40.76 -8.71
N LEU A 501 -33.61 -41.86 -8.63
CA LEU A 501 -33.41 -42.92 -7.63
C LEU A 501 -32.10 -43.71 -7.80
N SER A 502 -31.33 -43.43 -8.86
CA SER A 502 -30.01 -44.02 -9.10
C SER A 502 -28.87 -43.03 -8.83
N ILE A 503 -29.18 -41.81 -8.38
CA ILE A 503 -28.20 -40.79 -8.00
C ILE A 503 -27.66 -41.12 -6.61
N GLU A 504 -26.35 -41.02 -6.40
CA GLU A 504 -25.73 -41.24 -5.08
C GLU A 504 -25.63 -39.94 -4.25
N ASP A 505 -25.69 -38.78 -4.90
CA ASP A 505 -25.60 -37.47 -4.27
C ASP A 505 -26.94 -37.04 -3.61
N ILE A 506 -26.97 -37.06 -2.27
CA ILE A 506 -28.15 -36.70 -1.48
C ILE A 506 -28.64 -35.28 -1.78
N PRO A 507 -27.79 -34.24 -1.86
CA PRO A 507 -28.20 -32.89 -2.25
C PRO A 507 -28.96 -32.84 -3.59
N ASP A 508 -28.51 -33.56 -4.62
CA ASP A 508 -29.19 -33.61 -5.91
C ASP A 508 -30.58 -34.28 -5.82
N ILE A 509 -30.70 -35.40 -5.10
CA ILE A 509 -32.00 -36.07 -4.89
C ILE A 509 -32.96 -35.13 -4.15
N PHE A 510 -32.48 -34.51 -3.07
CA PHE A 510 -33.29 -33.61 -2.24
C PHE A 510 -33.74 -32.37 -3.03
N ASN A 511 -32.83 -31.76 -3.79
CA ASN A 511 -33.16 -30.61 -4.62
C ASN A 511 -34.11 -30.98 -5.77
N TYR A 512 -33.98 -32.18 -6.34
CA TYR A 512 -34.94 -32.67 -7.33
C TYR A 512 -36.33 -32.85 -6.70
N ALA A 513 -36.41 -33.46 -5.51
CA ALA A 513 -37.66 -33.64 -4.78
C ALA A 513 -38.35 -32.30 -4.47
N MET A 514 -37.57 -31.30 -4.03
CA MET A 514 -38.08 -29.94 -3.78
C MET A 514 -38.53 -29.25 -5.06
N ALA A 515 -37.83 -29.44 -6.19
CA ALA A 515 -38.23 -28.90 -7.48
C ALA A 515 -39.52 -29.57 -8.01
N GLU A 516 -39.62 -30.89 -7.93
CA GLU A 516 -40.83 -31.63 -8.31
C GLU A 516 -42.02 -31.22 -7.44
N TRP A 517 -41.82 -31.03 -6.14
CA TRP A 517 -42.84 -30.52 -5.24
C TRP A 517 -43.31 -29.12 -5.68
N GLY A 518 -42.38 -28.22 -5.99
CA GLY A 518 -42.69 -26.88 -6.49
C GLY A 518 -43.47 -26.90 -7.81
N HIS A 519 -43.14 -27.84 -8.70
CA HIS A 519 -43.77 -27.96 -10.01
C HIS A 519 -45.19 -28.55 -9.96
N THR A 520 -45.40 -29.57 -9.11
CA THR A 520 -46.64 -30.35 -9.05
C THR A 520 -47.59 -29.89 -7.94
N ASN A 521 -47.08 -29.11 -6.97
CA ASN A 521 -47.73 -28.82 -5.69
C ASN A 521 -48.01 -30.06 -4.81
N ILE A 522 -47.38 -31.19 -5.13
CA ILE A 522 -47.51 -32.46 -4.39
C ILE A 522 -46.11 -32.91 -3.96
N PRO A 523 -45.87 -33.19 -2.66
CA PRO A 523 -44.56 -33.65 -2.22
C PRO A 523 -44.28 -35.07 -2.76
N PRO A 524 -43.12 -35.31 -3.41
CA PRO A 524 -42.72 -36.65 -3.82
C PRO A 524 -42.15 -37.44 -2.63
N GLU A 525 -43.03 -38.06 -1.86
CA GLU A 525 -42.67 -38.83 -0.66
C GLU A 525 -41.60 -39.91 -0.94
N ASP A 526 -41.65 -40.55 -2.12
CA ASP A 526 -40.71 -41.58 -2.55
C ASP A 526 -39.25 -41.07 -2.63
N LEU A 527 -39.06 -39.84 -3.12
CA LEU A 527 -37.73 -39.24 -3.23
C LEU A 527 -37.19 -38.77 -1.87
N PHE A 528 -38.06 -38.26 -1.00
CA PHE A 528 -37.67 -37.88 0.36
C PHE A 528 -37.32 -39.10 1.22
N GLU A 529 -38.09 -40.18 1.09
CA GLU A 529 -37.79 -41.46 1.74
C GLU A 529 -36.41 -41.98 1.27
N HIS A 530 -36.17 -41.99 -0.04
CA HIS A 530 -34.89 -42.43 -0.59
C HIS A 530 -33.70 -41.56 -0.11
N ALA A 531 -33.86 -40.23 -0.06
CA ALA A 531 -32.84 -39.33 0.47
C ALA A 531 -32.52 -39.62 1.96
N LEU A 532 -33.52 -40.04 2.76
CA LEU A 532 -33.34 -40.43 4.16
C LEU A 532 -32.66 -41.79 4.33
N GLU A 533 -32.91 -42.73 3.41
CA GLU A 533 -32.26 -44.05 3.40
C GLU A 533 -30.77 -43.96 3.09
N LEU A 534 -30.39 -43.07 2.17
CA LEU A 534 -29.00 -42.82 1.79
C LEU A 534 -28.25 -41.97 2.82
N ALA A 535 -28.95 -41.28 3.72
CA ALA A 535 -28.37 -40.34 4.67
C ALA A 535 -27.51 -41.03 5.75
N GLU A 536 -26.23 -41.25 5.46
CA GLU A 536 -25.21 -41.47 6.49
C GLU A 536 -24.79 -40.12 7.08
N VAL A 537 -24.95 -39.94 8.40
CA VAL A 537 -24.60 -38.68 9.08
C VAL A 537 -23.07 -38.55 9.17
N PRO A 538 -22.43 -37.64 8.41
CA PRO A 538 -20.99 -37.42 8.50
C PRO A 538 -20.63 -36.72 9.81
N SER A 539 -19.36 -36.78 10.24
CA SER A 539 -18.92 -36.13 11.48
C SER A 539 -18.94 -34.60 11.43
N ASP A 540 -18.93 -34.01 10.23
CA ASP A 540 -18.80 -32.56 10.00
C ASP A 540 -19.86 -32.05 9.01
N VAL A 541 -21.13 -32.09 9.43
CA VAL A 541 -22.27 -31.52 8.68
C VAL A 541 -22.82 -30.28 9.34
N ASP A 542 -23.25 -29.34 8.50
CA ASP A 542 -23.79 -28.05 8.90
C ASP A 542 -25.28 -28.16 9.30
N ALA A 543 -25.86 -27.03 9.73
CA ALA A 543 -27.27 -26.97 10.11
C ALA A 543 -28.23 -27.19 8.93
N ASN A 544 -27.81 -26.94 7.68
CA ASN A 544 -28.65 -27.15 6.50
C ASN A 544 -28.96 -28.64 6.34
N PHE A 545 -27.96 -29.51 6.47
CA PHE A 545 -28.14 -30.94 6.30
C PHE A 545 -29.22 -31.51 7.22
N TYR A 546 -29.16 -31.17 8.52
CA TYR A 546 -30.20 -31.57 9.48
C TYR A 546 -31.55 -30.91 9.21
N GLN A 547 -31.58 -29.69 8.68
CA GLN A 547 -32.82 -29.04 8.24
C GLN A 547 -33.47 -29.82 7.09
N CYS A 548 -32.69 -30.29 6.11
CA CYS A 548 -33.17 -31.13 5.00
C CYS A 548 -33.74 -32.46 5.52
N LEU A 549 -33.01 -33.16 6.41
CA LEU A 549 -33.50 -34.42 7.00
C LEU A 549 -34.77 -34.22 7.83
N ALA A 550 -34.89 -33.10 8.53
CA ALA A 550 -36.09 -32.74 9.27
C ALA A 550 -37.29 -32.56 8.33
N LEU A 551 -37.11 -31.85 7.21
CA LEU A 551 -38.17 -31.66 6.21
C LEU A 551 -38.58 -32.98 5.56
N ALA A 552 -37.62 -33.79 5.13
CA ALA A 552 -37.88 -35.10 4.52
C ALA A 552 -38.65 -36.02 5.47
N SER A 553 -38.24 -36.09 6.75
CA SER A 553 -38.91 -36.91 7.77
C SER A 553 -40.36 -36.47 8.02
N ALA A 554 -40.59 -35.15 8.03
CA ALA A 554 -41.92 -34.61 8.23
C ALA A 554 -42.86 -34.90 7.05
N VAL A 555 -42.35 -34.83 5.82
CA VAL A 555 -43.11 -35.11 4.59
C VAL A 555 -43.58 -36.57 4.54
N ILE A 556 -42.76 -37.54 4.95
CA ILE A 556 -43.14 -38.96 5.02
C ILE A 556 -43.97 -39.32 6.26
N GLY A 557 -44.32 -38.34 7.11
CA GLY A 557 -45.19 -38.51 8.27
C GLY A 557 -44.49 -38.84 9.60
N ASP A 558 -43.16 -38.93 9.65
CA ASP A 558 -42.41 -39.15 10.89
C ASP A 558 -42.10 -37.84 11.62
N THR A 559 -43.13 -37.32 12.31
CA THR A 559 -43.04 -36.02 13.02
C THR A 559 -42.03 -36.04 14.16
N ASN A 560 -41.85 -37.17 14.86
CA ASN A 560 -40.92 -37.25 15.99
C ASN A 560 -39.48 -37.14 15.49
N ARG A 561 -39.11 -37.93 14.47
CA ARG A 561 -37.79 -37.87 13.85
C ARG A 561 -37.51 -36.51 13.24
N ALA A 562 -38.53 -35.89 12.62
CA ALA A 562 -38.43 -34.54 12.09
C ALA A 562 -38.04 -33.50 13.17
N LEU A 563 -38.68 -33.55 14.34
CA LEU A 563 -38.40 -32.62 15.44
C LEU A 563 -37.01 -32.84 16.05
N ASP A 564 -36.55 -34.09 16.15
CA ASP A 564 -35.19 -34.40 16.64
C ASP A 564 -34.10 -33.85 15.72
N PHE A 565 -34.26 -34.04 14.40
CA PHE A 565 -33.35 -33.42 13.43
C PHE A 565 -33.42 -31.90 13.45
N LEU A 566 -34.62 -31.32 13.63
CA LEU A 566 -34.79 -29.88 13.70
C LEU A 566 -34.08 -29.28 14.93
N ASN A 567 -34.14 -29.94 16.09
CA ASN A 567 -33.40 -29.54 17.28
C ASN A 567 -31.89 -29.65 17.06
N THR A 568 -31.43 -30.72 16.40
CA THR A 568 -30.02 -30.87 16.03
C THR A 568 -29.56 -29.75 15.08
N ALA A 569 -30.40 -29.36 14.11
CA ALA A 569 -30.13 -28.23 13.22
C ALA A 569 -29.98 -26.91 14.01
N ARG A 570 -30.80 -26.68 15.04
CA ARG A 570 -30.65 -25.51 15.93
C ARG A 570 -29.32 -25.52 16.67
N ASP A 571 -28.96 -26.65 17.26
CA ASP A 571 -27.68 -26.80 18.00
C ASP A 571 -26.46 -26.59 17.10
N LYS A 572 -26.57 -27.00 15.83
CA LYS A 572 -25.53 -26.84 14.80
C LYS A 572 -25.54 -25.45 14.14
N THR A 573 -26.50 -24.58 14.44
CA THR A 573 -26.58 -23.24 13.82
C THR A 573 -25.52 -22.31 14.43
N GLN A 574 -24.42 -22.11 13.71
CA GLN A 574 -23.28 -21.27 14.12
C GLN A 574 -23.33 -19.84 13.55
N GLN A 575 -22.35 -19.01 13.90
CA GLN A 575 -22.12 -17.73 13.22
C GLN A 575 -21.62 -17.99 11.79
N GLY A 576 -22.19 -17.28 10.82
CA GLY A 576 -21.84 -17.45 9.41
C GLY A 576 -23.06 -17.38 8.50
N VAL A 577 -22.85 -17.80 7.27
CA VAL A 577 -23.89 -17.96 6.25
C VAL A 577 -24.26 -19.43 6.19
N ILE A 578 -25.55 -19.72 6.35
CA ILE A 578 -26.11 -21.07 6.30
C ILE A 578 -27.21 -21.06 5.25
N PHE A 579 -27.22 -22.03 4.34
CA PHE A 579 -28.31 -22.16 3.38
C PHE A 579 -29.55 -22.73 4.07
N SER A 580 -30.74 -22.18 3.79
CA SER A 580 -31.99 -22.76 4.29
C SER A 580 -32.71 -23.54 3.20
N CYS A 581 -32.97 -24.83 3.41
CA CYS A 581 -33.79 -25.63 2.50
C CYS A 581 -35.29 -25.28 2.58
N TRP A 582 -35.71 -24.57 3.63
CA TRP A 582 -37.10 -24.13 3.81
C TRP A 582 -37.44 -22.96 2.88
N THR A 583 -36.53 -21.99 2.80
CA THR A 583 -36.71 -20.76 2.01
C THR A 583 -35.88 -20.72 0.74
N TYR A 584 -34.94 -21.66 0.56
CA TYR A 584 -33.96 -21.68 -0.52
C TYR A 584 -33.15 -20.38 -0.61
N LEU A 585 -32.82 -19.79 0.54
CA LEU A 585 -32.03 -18.57 0.64
C LEU A 585 -30.84 -18.78 1.56
N SER A 586 -29.78 -18.03 1.32
CA SER A 586 -28.68 -17.88 2.27
C SER A 586 -29.15 -17.06 3.47
N ARG A 587 -28.93 -17.58 4.67
CA ARG A 587 -29.36 -16.97 5.93
C ARG A 587 -28.17 -16.71 6.84
N ARG A 588 -28.28 -15.61 7.60
CA ARG A 588 -27.49 -15.45 8.83
C ARG A 588 -28.23 -16.13 9.98
N ARG A 589 -27.50 -16.44 11.05
CA ARG A 589 -27.99 -17.15 12.25
C ARG A 589 -29.43 -16.79 12.66
N THR A 590 -29.74 -15.51 12.85
CA THR A 590 -31.07 -15.08 13.32
C THR A 590 -32.19 -15.46 12.35
N ALA A 591 -31.97 -15.29 11.04
CA ALA A 591 -32.95 -15.66 10.03
C ALA A 591 -33.07 -17.19 9.89
N MET A 592 -31.96 -17.93 10.03
CA MET A 592 -31.98 -19.40 10.01
C MET A 592 -32.80 -19.95 11.18
N LEU A 593 -32.62 -19.41 12.40
CA LEU A 593 -33.43 -19.81 13.55
C LEU A 593 -34.91 -19.52 13.34
N SER A 594 -35.25 -18.37 12.75
CA SER A 594 -36.63 -18.05 12.39
C SER A 594 -37.21 -19.03 11.36
N ASP A 595 -36.40 -19.48 10.38
CA ASP A 595 -36.83 -20.48 9.40
C ASP A 595 -37.07 -21.85 10.10
N LEU A 596 -36.22 -22.25 11.06
CA LEU A 596 -36.41 -23.47 11.86
C LEU A 596 -37.65 -23.41 12.75
N ASP A 597 -37.95 -22.27 13.37
CA ASP A 597 -39.16 -22.08 14.18
C ASP A 597 -40.43 -22.17 13.32
N ALA A 598 -40.39 -21.62 12.11
CA ALA A 598 -41.48 -21.74 11.15
C ALA A 598 -41.70 -23.20 10.70
N MET A 599 -40.63 -23.96 10.49
CA MET A 599 -40.71 -25.40 10.20
C MET A 599 -41.34 -26.17 11.35
N GLU A 600 -40.94 -25.91 12.60
CA GLU A 600 -41.51 -26.59 13.76
C GLU A 600 -43.02 -26.37 13.86
N ALA A 601 -43.47 -25.13 13.65
CA ALA A 601 -44.88 -24.78 13.63
C ALA A 601 -45.63 -25.52 12.50
N ALA A 602 -45.04 -25.58 11.31
CA ALA A 602 -45.61 -26.30 10.17
C ALA A 602 -45.75 -27.80 10.47
N PHE A 603 -44.71 -28.44 11.02
CA PHE A 603 -44.71 -29.86 11.38
C PHE A 603 -45.78 -30.18 12.43
N LYS A 604 -45.90 -29.35 13.47
CA LYS A 604 -46.93 -29.51 14.51
C LYS A 604 -48.35 -29.31 13.99
N SER A 605 -48.53 -28.46 12.99
CA SER A 605 -49.85 -28.19 12.38
C SER A 605 -50.28 -29.24 11.34
N GLY A 606 -49.35 -30.06 10.84
CA GLY A 606 -49.56 -30.99 9.73
C GLY A 606 -49.67 -30.33 8.35
N THR A 607 -49.59 -28.99 8.26
CA THR A 607 -49.60 -28.26 6.99
C THR A 607 -48.18 -27.86 6.60
N ILE A 608 -47.48 -28.76 5.93
CA ILE A 608 -46.08 -28.58 5.53
C ILE A 608 -46.05 -27.95 4.14
N VAL A 609 -45.89 -26.63 4.06
CA VAL A 609 -45.69 -25.94 2.78
C VAL A 609 -44.48 -25.01 2.92
N PRO A 610 -43.29 -25.44 2.45
CA PRO A 610 -42.11 -24.58 2.46
C PRO A 610 -42.37 -23.29 1.67
N PRO A 611 -41.96 -22.10 2.17
CA PRO A 611 -42.17 -20.83 1.50
C PRO A 611 -41.65 -20.75 0.06
N VAL A 612 -40.62 -21.54 -0.27
CA VAL A 612 -40.10 -21.62 -1.63
C VAL A 612 -41.12 -22.18 -2.62
N ILE A 613 -41.98 -23.12 -2.20
CA ILE A 613 -42.97 -23.79 -3.06
C ILE A 613 -44.01 -22.80 -3.55
N SER A 614 -44.34 -21.80 -2.72
CA SER A 614 -45.32 -20.76 -3.05
C SER A 614 -44.78 -19.64 -3.96
N ARG A 615 -43.52 -19.73 -4.44
CA ARG A 615 -42.94 -18.72 -5.32
C ARG A 615 -43.32 -18.98 -6.77
N ASP A 616 -44.00 -18.01 -7.39
CA ASP A 616 -44.39 -18.09 -8.80
C ASP A 616 -43.27 -17.53 -9.69
N ALA A 617 -42.78 -18.35 -10.63
CA ALA A 617 -41.83 -17.92 -11.66
C ALA A 617 -42.38 -16.77 -12.53
N ARG A 618 -43.70 -16.69 -12.74
CA ARG A 618 -44.34 -15.68 -13.59
C ARG A 618 -44.36 -14.30 -12.94
N ALA A 619 -44.33 -14.22 -11.61
CA ALA A 619 -44.31 -12.95 -10.88
C ALA A 619 -43.05 -12.10 -11.16
N TYR A 620 -42.01 -12.70 -11.75
CA TYR A 620 -40.71 -12.07 -11.99
C TYR A 620 -40.31 -12.02 -13.48
N THR A 621 -41.22 -12.39 -14.39
CA THR A 621 -40.98 -12.34 -15.86
C THR A 621 -41.47 -11.06 -16.54
N SER A 622 -42.07 -10.13 -15.78
CA SER A 622 -42.42 -8.80 -16.25
C SER A 622 -41.38 -7.79 -15.78
N HIS A 623 -40.23 -7.70 -16.45
CA HIS A 623 -39.47 -6.47 -16.74
C HIS A 623 -38.22 -6.79 -17.57
#